data_AF-A0A448FA32-F1
#
_entry.id   AF-A0A448FA32-F1
#
_cell.length_a   1.000
_cell.length_b   1.000
_cell.length_c   1.000
_cell.angle_alpha   90.00
_cell.angle_beta   90.00
_cell.angle_gamma   90.00
#
_symmetry.space_group_name_H-M   'P 1'
#
loop_
_entity.id
_entity.type
_entity.pdbx_description
1 polymer ?
#
loop_
_entity_poly.entity_id
_entity_poly.type
_entity_poly.pdbx_seq_one_letter_code
_entity_poly.pdbx_strand_id
1 'polypeptide(L)'
;MAVQLLFMVINMLKRLSLYTLLLCLVPIFVWLSAWQWNGNIIFDSYEHPLYWLTESGSVPYAIITCGVFALLFLPLFSNRKQWILALAVMAFSMVITQGVKSGLKNAFAEPRPFVTYVTEKTGSSAEAFYAQDRKARAQIVDQFYQTQRNIPEWIKGHYADEVGYSFPSGHTIFATSWLMLAVGFMQLIGNKRGSAKLLIGFMTLWAILMLVSRLRFGMHYPIDLFVSIFIAWLIHVGIFQFLVKKNYFQQEGR
;
A
#
# COMPACT_ATOMS: atom_id res chain seq x y z
N MET A 1 10.66 -21.45 28.15
CA MET A 1 10.80 -21.34 26.69
C MET A 1 9.44 -21.25 25.95
N ALA A 2 8.55 -22.25 26.04
CA ALA A 2 7.26 -22.24 25.33
C ALA A 2 6.33 -21.05 25.71
N VAL A 3 6.25 -20.70 26.99
CA VAL A 3 5.45 -19.56 27.49
C VAL A 3 5.98 -18.21 26.98
N GLN A 4 7.30 -18.03 26.94
CA GLN A 4 7.94 -16.81 26.41
C GLN A 4 7.71 -16.66 24.90
N LEU A 5 7.81 -17.77 24.15
CA LEU A 5 7.52 -17.79 22.72
C LEU A 5 6.06 -17.41 22.43
N LEU A 6 5.13 -17.99 23.19
CA LEU A 6 3.71 -17.67 23.10
C LEU A 6 3.46 -16.18 23.38
N PHE A 7 4.08 -15.63 24.41
CA PHE A 7 3.96 -14.20 24.75
C PHE A 7 4.51 -13.29 23.65
N MET A 8 5.63 -13.66 23.01
CA MET A 8 6.18 -12.93 21.87
C MET A 8 5.25 -12.95 20.66
N VAL A 9 4.66 -14.12 20.35
CA VAL A 9 3.68 -14.27 19.25
C VAL A 9 2.44 -13.41 19.51
N ILE A 10 1.90 -13.45 20.73
CA ILE A 10 0.73 -12.65 21.12
C ILE A 10 1.05 -11.14 21.01
N ASN A 11 2.21 -10.71 21.51
CA ASN A 11 2.61 -9.31 21.42
C ASN A 11 2.85 -8.85 19.98
N MET A 12 3.44 -9.70 19.13
CA MET A 12 3.61 -9.44 17.70
C MET A 12 2.25 -9.24 17.03
N LEU A 13 1.31 -10.17 17.24
CA LEU A 13 -0.04 -10.09 16.70
C LEU A 13 -0.75 -8.81 17.16
N LYS A 14 -0.67 -8.49 18.46
CA LYS A 14 -1.26 -7.27 19.02
C LYS A 14 -0.72 -6.01 18.37
N ARG A 15 0.60 -5.90 18.17
CA ARG A 15 1.23 -4.72 17.58
C ARG A 15 0.88 -4.55 16.11
N LEU A 16 1.01 -5.61 15.30
CA LEU A 16 0.63 -5.56 13.89
C LEU A 16 -0.86 -5.19 13.74
N SER A 17 -1.73 -5.82 14.54
CA SER A 17 -3.18 -5.55 14.50
C SER A 17 -3.53 -4.13 14.92
N LEU A 18 -2.79 -3.53 15.87
CA LEU A 18 -3.01 -2.13 16.27
C LEU A 18 -2.77 -1.16 15.11
N TYR A 19 -1.66 -1.33 14.38
CA TYR A 19 -1.37 -0.48 13.21
C TYR A 19 -2.28 -0.78 12.03
N THR A 20 -2.73 -2.03 11.88
CA THR A 20 -3.80 -2.38 10.94
C THR A 20 -5.10 -1.64 11.25
N LEU A 21 -5.54 -1.65 12.51
CA LEU A 21 -6.73 -0.90 12.94
C LEU A 21 -6.57 0.61 12.71
N LEU A 22 -5.39 1.16 12.96
CA LEU A 22 -5.07 2.57 12.68
C LEU A 22 -5.23 2.88 11.18
N LEU A 23 -4.70 2.04 10.29
CA LEU A 23 -4.87 2.22 8.84
C LEU A 23 -6.34 2.07 8.41
N CYS A 24 -7.08 1.13 9.01
CA CYS A 24 -8.51 0.95 8.73
C CYS A 24 -9.36 2.17 9.11
N LEU A 25 -8.88 3.08 9.97
CA LEU A 25 -9.58 4.33 10.24
C LEU A 25 -9.80 5.16 8.96
N VAL A 26 -8.92 5.06 7.96
CA VAL A 26 -9.07 5.79 6.69
C VAL A 26 -10.32 5.34 5.91
N PRO A 27 -10.46 4.07 5.47
CA PRO A 27 -11.66 3.63 4.78
C PRO A 27 -12.92 3.71 5.65
N ILE A 28 -12.82 3.47 6.97
CA ILE A 28 -13.96 3.61 7.89
C ILE A 28 -14.44 5.07 7.94
N PHE A 29 -13.52 6.04 8.04
CA PHE A 29 -13.87 7.46 8.03
C PHE A 29 -14.58 7.85 6.72
N VAL A 30 -14.14 7.32 5.58
CA VAL A 30 -14.79 7.57 4.29
C VAL A 30 -16.22 7.02 4.26
N TRP A 31 -16.43 5.81 4.76
CA TRP A 31 -17.78 5.25 4.88
C TRP A 31 -18.67 6.08 5.82
N LEU A 32 -18.16 6.47 6.99
CA LEU A 32 -18.92 7.24 7.98
C LEU A 32 -19.27 8.65 7.50
N SER A 33 -18.38 9.28 6.73
CA SER A 33 -18.61 10.60 6.12
C SER A 33 -19.47 10.54 4.85
N ALA A 34 -19.83 9.33 4.39
CA ALA A 34 -20.47 9.08 3.10
C ALA A 34 -19.75 9.75 1.93
N TRP A 35 -18.44 9.96 2.05
CA TRP A 35 -17.65 10.59 1.00
C TRP A 35 -17.51 9.65 -0.20
N GLN A 36 -17.70 10.21 -1.39
CA GLN A 36 -17.55 9.50 -2.66
C GLN A 36 -16.68 10.36 -3.58
N TRP A 37 -15.77 9.69 -4.30
CA TRP A 37 -15.06 10.36 -5.38
C TRP A 37 -16.06 10.74 -6.48
N ASN A 38 -15.90 11.93 -7.06
CA ASN A 38 -16.68 12.39 -8.19
C ASN A 38 -15.78 13.10 -9.20
N GLY A 39 -16.15 13.06 -10.48
CA GLY A 39 -15.33 13.65 -11.55
C GLY A 39 -15.35 15.19 -11.63
N ASN A 40 -16.09 15.87 -10.74
CA ASN A 40 -16.08 17.32 -10.60
C ASN A 40 -15.09 17.81 -9.53
N ILE A 41 -14.31 16.89 -8.95
CA ILE A 41 -13.25 17.21 -8.02
C ILE A 41 -12.25 18.17 -8.68
N ILE A 42 -12.05 19.32 -8.04
CA ILE A 42 -11.00 20.27 -8.41
C ILE A 42 -9.72 19.85 -7.68
N PHE A 43 -8.62 19.78 -8.42
CA PHE A 43 -7.29 19.52 -7.86
C PHE A 43 -6.49 20.80 -7.75
N ASP A 44 -6.05 21.11 -6.54
CA ASP A 44 -5.22 22.28 -6.28
C ASP A 44 -3.72 21.93 -6.33
N SER A 45 -2.88 22.93 -6.59
CA SER A 45 -1.43 22.74 -6.68
C SER A 45 -0.78 22.19 -5.39
N TYR A 46 -1.38 22.44 -4.22
CA TYR A 46 -0.88 21.90 -2.95
C TYR A 46 -1.07 20.38 -2.82
N GLU A 47 -1.83 19.74 -3.72
CA GLU A 47 -2.05 18.30 -3.74
C GLU A 47 -0.99 17.56 -4.58
N HIS A 48 -0.16 18.28 -5.34
CA HIS A 48 0.93 17.68 -6.12
C HIS A 48 1.94 16.85 -5.29
N PRO A 49 2.29 17.21 -4.04
CA PRO A 49 3.06 16.33 -3.16
C PRO A 49 2.40 14.98 -2.89
N LEU A 50 1.06 14.92 -2.82
CA LEU A 50 0.31 13.67 -2.66
C LEU A 50 0.41 12.78 -3.91
N TYR A 51 0.56 13.40 -5.08
CA TYR A 51 0.87 12.69 -6.33
C TYR A 51 2.26 12.06 -6.29
N TRP A 52 3.30 12.83 -5.92
CA TRP A 52 4.64 12.26 -5.76
C TRP A 52 4.67 11.14 -4.71
N LEU A 53 3.86 11.26 -3.67
CA LEU A 53 3.68 10.20 -2.70
C LEU A 53 3.06 8.95 -3.34
N THR A 54 2.02 9.06 -4.18
CA THR A 54 1.50 7.88 -4.89
C THR A 54 2.53 7.27 -5.83
N GLU A 55 3.31 8.11 -6.51
CA GLU A 55 4.35 7.66 -7.43
C GLU A 55 5.48 6.91 -6.72
N SER A 56 5.75 7.22 -5.45
CA SER A 56 6.68 6.41 -4.64
C SER A 56 6.27 4.93 -4.50
N GLY A 57 5.01 4.59 -4.76
CA GLY A 57 4.50 3.21 -4.84
C GLY A 57 4.27 2.68 -6.26
N SER A 58 4.54 3.47 -7.31
CA SER A 58 4.39 3.13 -8.72
C SER A 58 5.74 2.71 -9.34
N VAL A 59 5.74 1.79 -10.31
CA VAL A 59 6.97 1.44 -11.07
C VAL A 59 7.27 2.57 -12.07
N PRO A 60 8.54 3.03 -12.19
CA PRO A 60 9.77 2.45 -11.65
C PRO A 60 10.17 2.94 -10.24
N TYR A 61 9.59 4.04 -9.74
CA TYR A 61 10.00 4.68 -8.48
C TYR A 61 9.87 3.77 -7.25
N ALA A 62 8.94 2.82 -7.24
CA ALA A 62 8.77 1.83 -6.18
C ALA A 62 10.06 1.03 -5.90
N ILE A 63 10.89 0.78 -6.92
CA ILE A 63 12.18 0.10 -6.75
C ILE A 63 13.13 0.97 -5.94
N ILE A 64 13.16 2.27 -6.23
CA ILE A 64 13.96 3.25 -5.49
C ILE A 64 13.46 3.35 -4.05
N THR A 65 12.14 3.43 -3.85
CA THR A 65 11.50 3.42 -2.52
C THR A 65 11.90 2.19 -1.71
N CYS A 66 11.89 0.99 -2.31
CA CYS A 66 12.36 -0.23 -1.64
C CYS A 66 13.82 -0.12 -1.18
N GLY A 67 14.71 0.42 -2.03
CA GLY A 67 16.12 0.62 -1.70
C GLY A 67 16.31 1.62 -0.55
N VAL A 68 15.61 2.76 -0.61
CA VAL A 68 15.65 3.79 0.44
C VAL A 68 15.11 3.23 1.76
N PHE A 69 13.97 2.54 1.73
CA PHE A 69 13.37 1.97 2.94
C PHE A 69 14.24 0.87 3.55
N ALA A 70 14.86 0.03 2.73
CA ALA A 70 15.87 -0.90 3.22
C ALA A 70 16.96 -0.14 4.02
N LEU A 71 17.55 0.90 3.45
CA LEU A 71 18.57 1.70 4.15
C LEU A 71 18.04 2.35 5.45
N LEU A 72 16.80 2.84 5.46
CA LEU A 72 16.17 3.40 6.66
C LEU A 72 15.98 2.37 7.79
N PHE A 73 15.89 1.08 7.46
CA PHE A 73 15.77 0.01 8.44
C PHE A 73 17.13 -0.42 9.00
N LEU A 74 18.25 -0.06 8.36
CA LEU A 74 19.60 -0.44 8.79
C LEU A 74 19.86 -0.18 10.29
N PRO A 75 19.47 0.97 10.89
CA PRO A 75 19.71 1.25 12.31
C PRO A 75 18.95 0.33 13.29
N LEU A 76 17.99 -0.45 12.80
CA LEU A 76 17.27 -1.44 13.61
C LEU A 76 18.15 -2.64 13.96
N PHE A 77 19.07 -3.02 13.08
CA PHE A 77 19.84 -4.27 13.16
C PHE A 77 21.22 -4.04 13.77
N SER A 78 21.64 -4.93 14.66
CA SER A 78 22.92 -4.77 15.38
C SER A 78 24.09 -5.43 14.66
N ASN A 79 23.83 -6.39 13.76
CA ASN A 79 24.88 -7.10 13.03
C ASN A 79 24.52 -7.32 11.55
N ARG A 80 25.55 -7.57 10.73
CA ARG A 80 25.42 -7.75 9.27
C ARG A 80 24.57 -8.96 8.89
N LYS A 81 24.61 -10.05 9.67
CA LYS A 81 23.83 -11.27 9.37
C LYS A 81 22.33 -11.03 9.52
N GLN A 82 21.91 -10.37 10.60
CA GLN A 82 20.53 -9.95 10.83
C GLN A 82 20.07 -8.99 9.74
N TRP A 83 20.92 -8.04 9.34
CA TRP A 83 20.61 -7.13 8.24
C TRP A 83 20.37 -7.85 6.91
N ILE A 84 21.26 -8.78 6.53
CA ILE A 84 21.10 -9.56 5.29
C ILE A 84 19.83 -10.41 5.33
N LEU A 85 19.54 -11.06 6.47
CA LEU A 85 18.32 -11.82 6.62
C LEU A 85 17.07 -10.92 6.53
N ALA A 86 17.13 -9.72 7.11
CA ALA A 86 16.04 -8.76 7.02
C ALA A 86 15.81 -8.28 5.59
N LEU A 87 16.87 -8.01 4.83
CA LEU A 87 16.78 -7.72 3.39
C LEU A 87 16.09 -8.85 2.63
N ALA A 88 16.45 -10.10 2.90
CA ALA A 88 15.80 -11.26 2.28
C ALA A 88 14.30 -11.33 2.64
N VAL A 89 13.93 -11.04 3.89
CA VAL A 89 12.53 -10.99 4.33
C VAL A 89 11.77 -9.82 3.68
N MET A 90 12.38 -8.63 3.55
CA MET A 90 11.77 -7.49 2.87
C MET A 90 11.52 -7.81 1.40
N ALA A 91 12.52 -8.35 0.70
CA ALA A 91 12.40 -8.76 -0.69
C ALA A 91 11.34 -9.84 -0.86
N PHE A 92 11.35 -10.87 -0.02
CA PHE A 92 10.33 -11.92 0.00
C PHE A 92 8.92 -11.34 0.22
N SER A 93 8.76 -10.42 1.17
CA SER A 93 7.49 -9.73 1.42
C SER A 93 7.00 -8.97 0.18
N MET A 94 7.88 -8.24 -0.51
CA MET A 94 7.49 -7.52 -1.73
C MET A 94 7.11 -8.50 -2.86
N VAL A 95 7.82 -9.60 -3.03
CA VAL A 95 7.50 -10.60 -4.07
C VAL A 95 6.16 -11.28 -3.78
N ILE A 96 5.93 -11.77 -2.56
CA ILE A 96 4.69 -12.49 -2.23
C ILE A 96 3.47 -11.57 -2.30
N THR A 97 3.58 -10.32 -1.83
CA THR A 97 2.48 -9.36 -1.85
C THR A 97 2.10 -8.93 -3.26
N GLN A 98 3.08 -8.70 -4.13
CA GLN A 98 2.81 -8.42 -5.55
C GLN A 98 2.25 -9.65 -6.28
N GLY A 99 2.71 -10.86 -5.95
CA GLY A 99 2.16 -12.11 -6.48
C GLY A 99 0.68 -12.29 -6.13
N VAL A 100 0.32 -12.11 -4.85
CA VAL A 100 -1.08 -12.18 -4.38
C VAL A 100 -1.94 -11.12 -5.06
N LYS A 101 -1.46 -9.87 -5.13
CA LYS A 101 -2.15 -8.78 -5.86
C LYS A 101 -2.42 -9.17 -7.32
N SER A 102 -1.40 -9.66 -8.03
CA SER A 102 -1.53 -10.05 -9.44
C SER A 102 -2.57 -11.16 -9.63
N GLY A 103 -2.55 -12.18 -8.75
CA GLY A 103 -3.54 -13.26 -8.77
C GLY A 103 -4.97 -12.77 -8.53
N LEU A 104 -5.17 -11.90 -7.54
CA LEU A 104 -6.50 -11.35 -7.23
C LEU A 104 -7.02 -10.40 -8.32
N LYS A 105 -6.15 -9.63 -8.98
CA LYS A 105 -6.57 -8.75 -10.09
C LYS A 105 -7.19 -9.50 -11.26
N ASN A 106 -6.88 -10.78 -11.42
CA ASN A 106 -7.45 -11.62 -12.48
C ASN A 106 -8.81 -12.23 -12.09
N ALA A 107 -9.17 -12.18 -10.81
CA ALA A 107 -10.40 -12.78 -10.28
C ALA A 107 -11.56 -11.77 -10.13
N PHE A 108 -11.26 -10.46 -10.05
CA PHE A 108 -12.25 -9.41 -9.79
C PHE A 108 -12.28 -8.37 -10.90
N ALA A 109 -13.46 -8.16 -11.48
CA ALA A 109 -13.70 -7.25 -12.60
C ALA A 109 -14.40 -5.95 -12.17
N GLU A 110 -13.96 -5.33 -11.08
CA GLU A 110 -14.57 -4.10 -10.58
C GLU A 110 -13.95 -2.85 -11.25
N PRO A 111 -14.76 -1.98 -11.90
CA PRO A 111 -14.27 -0.76 -12.54
C PRO A 111 -13.80 0.26 -11.51
N ARG A 112 -12.77 1.04 -11.84
CA ARG A 112 -12.32 2.13 -10.94
C ARG A 112 -13.31 3.29 -10.92
N PRO A 113 -13.39 4.06 -9.82
CA PRO A 113 -14.25 5.24 -9.72
C PRO A 113 -14.12 6.21 -10.92
N PHE A 114 -12.88 6.53 -11.32
CA PHE A 114 -12.66 7.42 -12.45
C PHE A 114 -13.10 6.82 -13.80
N VAL A 115 -13.01 5.49 -13.96
CA VAL A 115 -13.43 4.79 -15.18
C VAL A 115 -14.95 4.84 -15.28
N THR A 116 -15.67 4.56 -14.19
CA THR A 116 -17.13 4.68 -14.13
C THR A 116 -17.60 6.07 -14.59
N TYR A 117 -16.94 7.13 -14.11
CA TYR A 117 -17.24 8.50 -14.55
C TYR A 117 -16.97 8.73 -16.03
N VAL A 118 -15.85 8.24 -16.57
CA VAL A 118 -15.53 8.33 -18.00
C VAL A 118 -16.61 7.62 -18.84
N THR A 119 -17.01 6.40 -18.45
CA THR A 119 -18.01 5.63 -19.20
C THR A 119 -19.39 6.28 -19.15
N GLU A 120 -19.81 6.80 -18.00
CA GLU A 120 -21.06 7.56 -17.85
C GLU A 120 -21.09 8.81 -18.75
N LYS A 121 -20.00 9.56 -18.82
CA LYS A 121 -19.92 10.80 -19.61
C LYS A 121 -19.78 10.56 -21.11
N THR A 122 -19.27 9.41 -21.52
CA THR A 122 -19.10 9.03 -22.93
C THR A 122 -20.27 8.22 -23.46
N GLY A 123 -21.23 7.84 -22.61
CA GLY A 123 -22.34 6.95 -22.99
C GLY A 123 -21.90 5.52 -23.29
N SER A 124 -20.71 5.13 -22.82
CA SER A 124 -20.16 3.77 -22.96
C SER A 124 -20.44 2.95 -21.69
N SER A 125 -20.20 1.64 -21.73
CA SER A 125 -20.29 0.77 -20.56
C SER A 125 -18.91 0.39 -20.03
N ALA A 126 -18.82 0.05 -18.75
CA ALA A 126 -17.57 -0.43 -18.16
C ALA A 126 -17.09 -1.73 -18.83
N GLU A 127 -18.02 -2.62 -19.19
CA GLU A 127 -17.73 -3.87 -19.90
C GLU A 127 -17.11 -3.59 -21.26
N ALA A 128 -17.66 -2.64 -22.02
CA ALA A 128 -17.11 -2.24 -23.32
C ALA A 128 -15.71 -1.63 -23.19
N PHE A 129 -15.47 -0.85 -22.12
CA PHE A 129 -14.15 -0.30 -21.81
C PHE A 129 -13.14 -1.41 -21.49
N TYR A 130 -13.49 -2.34 -20.59
CA TYR A 130 -12.58 -3.42 -20.16
C TYR A 130 -12.40 -4.55 -21.18
N ALA A 131 -13.27 -4.65 -22.18
CA ALA A 131 -13.08 -5.53 -23.34
C ALA A 131 -11.92 -5.08 -24.25
N GLN A 132 -11.52 -3.81 -24.18
CA GLN A 132 -10.40 -3.27 -24.95
C GLN A 132 -9.05 -3.65 -24.32
N ASP A 133 -8.00 -3.71 -25.14
CA ASP A 133 -6.64 -3.89 -24.64
C ASP A 133 -6.20 -2.69 -23.77
N ARG A 134 -5.11 -2.87 -23.01
CA ARG A 134 -4.64 -1.85 -22.06
C ARG A 134 -4.26 -0.53 -22.76
N LYS A 135 -3.69 -0.57 -23.96
CA LYS A 135 -3.26 0.62 -24.69
C LYS A 135 -4.47 1.39 -25.22
N ALA A 136 -5.46 0.69 -25.76
CA ALA A 136 -6.72 1.31 -26.18
C ALA A 136 -7.46 1.96 -25.00
N ARG A 137 -7.52 1.31 -23.84
CA ARG A 137 -8.08 1.89 -22.61
C ARG A 137 -7.38 3.18 -22.18
N ALA A 138 -6.04 3.19 -22.21
CA ALA A 138 -5.25 4.37 -21.89
C ALA A 138 -5.56 5.53 -22.83
N GLN A 139 -5.70 5.25 -24.14
CA GLN A 139 -6.05 6.26 -25.15
C GLN A 139 -7.45 6.84 -24.94
N ILE A 140 -8.45 6.01 -24.61
CA ILE A 140 -9.82 6.49 -24.30
C ILE A 140 -9.79 7.48 -23.13
N VAL A 141 -9.07 7.12 -22.06
CA VAL A 141 -8.95 7.95 -20.86
C VAL A 141 -8.20 9.25 -21.16
N ASP A 142 -7.08 9.17 -21.87
CA ASP A 142 -6.29 10.34 -22.27
C ASP A 142 -7.12 11.31 -23.13
N GLN A 143 -7.79 10.82 -24.17
CA GLN A 143 -8.67 11.63 -25.03
C GLN A 143 -9.79 12.30 -24.25
N PHE A 144 -10.42 11.58 -23.33
CA PHE A 144 -11.47 12.14 -22.49
C PHE A 144 -10.94 13.30 -21.63
N TYR A 145 -9.83 13.10 -20.91
CA TYR A 145 -9.29 14.10 -20.00
C TYR A 145 -8.52 15.24 -20.69
N GLN A 146 -8.08 15.08 -21.94
CA GLN A 146 -7.55 16.20 -22.74
C GLN A 146 -8.59 17.30 -22.96
N THR A 147 -9.88 16.94 -23.05
CA THR A 147 -10.97 17.91 -23.17
C THR A 147 -11.29 18.61 -21.83
N GLN A 148 -10.81 18.08 -20.70
CA GLN A 148 -11.07 18.59 -19.35
C GLN A 148 -9.97 19.57 -18.92
N ARG A 149 -10.26 20.88 -18.98
CA ARG A 149 -9.30 21.95 -18.64
C ARG A 149 -8.99 22.07 -17.14
N ASN A 150 -9.88 21.55 -16.29
CA ASN A 150 -9.77 21.70 -14.83
C ASN A 150 -8.96 20.59 -14.16
N ILE A 151 -8.52 19.58 -14.93
CA ILE A 151 -7.73 18.46 -14.43
C ILE A 151 -6.27 18.73 -14.77
N PRO A 152 -5.35 18.74 -13.80
CA PRO A 152 -3.92 18.93 -14.07
C PRO A 152 -3.30 17.78 -14.88
N GLU A 153 -2.30 18.07 -15.70
CA GLU A 153 -1.62 17.08 -16.57
C GLU A 153 -1.07 15.86 -15.80
N TRP A 154 -0.56 16.05 -14.58
CA TRP A 154 -0.05 14.96 -13.74
C TRP A 154 -1.15 13.95 -13.33
N ILE A 155 -2.40 14.40 -13.16
CA ILE A 155 -3.55 13.49 -12.95
C ILE A 155 -3.92 12.77 -14.25
N LYS A 156 -3.93 13.47 -15.39
CA LYS A 156 -4.28 12.88 -16.68
C LYS A 156 -3.34 11.73 -17.03
N GLY A 157 -2.03 11.95 -16.89
CA GLY A 157 -1.02 10.91 -17.06
C GLY A 157 -1.25 9.73 -16.11
N HIS A 158 -1.50 10.01 -14.83
CA HIS A 158 -1.78 8.96 -13.85
C HIS A 158 -2.99 8.10 -14.22
N TYR A 159 -4.07 8.70 -14.72
CA TYR A 159 -5.26 7.97 -15.16
C TYR A 159 -5.00 7.09 -16.38
N ALA A 160 -4.25 7.58 -17.36
CA ALA A 160 -3.89 6.80 -18.55
C ALA A 160 -3.00 5.59 -18.19
N ASP A 161 -2.12 5.71 -17.19
CA ASP A 161 -1.22 4.63 -16.78
C ASP A 161 -1.94 3.52 -15.97
N GLU A 162 -3.00 3.89 -15.26
CA GLU A 162 -3.66 3.05 -14.25
C GLU A 162 -5.04 2.49 -14.68
N VAL A 163 -5.22 2.18 -15.96
CA VAL A 163 -6.48 1.67 -16.54
C VAL A 163 -6.84 0.20 -16.24
N GLY A 164 -6.24 -0.39 -15.20
CA GLY A 164 -6.60 -1.74 -14.74
C GLY A 164 -7.87 -1.76 -13.88
N TYR A 165 -8.39 -2.94 -13.54
CA TYR A 165 -9.45 -3.08 -12.53
C TYR A 165 -9.02 -2.51 -11.17
N SER A 166 -10.02 -2.11 -10.38
CA SER A 166 -9.82 -1.45 -9.09
C SER A 166 -9.23 -2.40 -8.05
N PHE A 167 -9.82 -3.58 -7.89
CA PHE A 167 -9.48 -4.48 -6.79
C PHE A 167 -8.32 -5.44 -7.13
N PRO A 168 -7.41 -5.75 -6.17
CA PRO A 168 -7.14 -5.02 -4.92
C PRO A 168 -6.21 -3.83 -5.15
N SER A 169 -6.11 -2.93 -4.17
CA SER A 169 -5.19 -1.80 -4.21
C SER A 169 -3.74 -2.22 -3.95
N GLY A 170 -2.91 -2.18 -5.00
CA GLY A 170 -1.48 -2.51 -4.94
C GLY A 170 -0.65 -1.53 -4.10
N HIS A 171 -0.88 -0.23 -4.26
CA HIS A 171 -0.25 0.81 -3.45
C HIS A 171 -0.59 0.67 -1.97
N THR A 172 -1.83 0.32 -1.64
CA THR A 172 -2.27 0.06 -0.26
C THR A 172 -1.56 -1.15 0.33
N ILE A 173 -1.48 -2.26 -0.43
CA ILE A 173 -0.74 -3.47 0.00
C ILE A 173 0.72 -3.12 0.22
N PHE A 174 1.35 -2.41 -0.73
CA PHE A 174 2.75 -2.01 -0.64
C PHE A 174 3.03 -1.16 0.60
N ALA A 175 2.22 -0.11 0.82
CA ALA A 175 2.45 0.80 1.92
C ALA A 175 2.18 0.14 3.29
N THR A 176 1.10 -0.62 3.39
CA THR A 176 0.79 -1.40 4.60
C THR A 176 1.89 -2.41 4.90
N SER A 177 2.43 -3.09 3.88
CA SER A 177 3.50 -4.07 4.04
C SER A 177 4.77 -3.46 4.63
N TRP A 178 5.19 -2.29 4.16
CA TRP A 178 6.35 -1.59 4.72
C TRP A 178 6.14 -1.14 6.16
N LEU A 179 4.93 -0.68 6.51
CA LEU A 179 4.60 -0.41 7.92
C LEU A 179 4.63 -1.68 8.77
N MET A 180 4.08 -2.79 8.28
CA MET A 180 4.10 -4.08 8.98
C MET A 180 5.53 -4.62 9.16
N LEU A 181 6.40 -4.45 8.16
CA LEU A 181 7.82 -4.76 8.27
C LEU A 181 8.49 -3.90 9.35
N ALA A 182 8.23 -2.59 9.40
CA ALA A 182 8.81 -1.69 10.39
C ALA A 182 8.38 -2.08 11.82
N VAL A 183 7.07 -2.26 12.02
CA VAL A 183 6.49 -2.67 13.32
C VAL A 183 7.00 -4.05 13.73
N GLY A 184 6.99 -5.01 12.80
CA GLY A 184 7.39 -6.38 13.06
C GLY A 184 8.88 -6.52 13.38
N PHE A 185 9.78 -5.91 12.61
CA PHE A 185 11.22 -5.95 12.93
C PHE A 185 11.53 -5.24 14.25
N MET A 186 10.90 -4.09 14.53
CA MET A 186 11.07 -3.43 15.82
C MET A 186 10.66 -4.35 16.98
N GLN A 187 9.49 -4.99 16.86
CA GLN A 187 8.98 -5.90 17.89
C GLN A 187 9.83 -7.17 18.04
N LEU A 188 10.38 -7.68 16.94
CA LEU A 188 11.21 -8.88 16.91
C LEU A 188 12.59 -8.63 17.55
N ILE A 189 13.21 -7.48 17.28
CA ILE A 189 14.54 -7.13 17.81
C ILE A 189 14.43 -6.55 19.22
N GLY A 190 13.26 -6.03 19.61
CA GLY A 190 13.07 -5.35 20.90
C GLY A 190 13.78 -3.99 20.99
N ASN A 191 14.13 -3.40 19.85
CA ASN A 191 14.87 -2.15 19.79
C ASN A 191 13.96 -0.96 20.18
N LYS A 192 14.21 -0.37 21.35
CA LYS A 192 13.44 0.77 21.88
C LYS A 192 14.06 2.14 21.57
N ARG A 193 15.09 2.21 20.73
CA ARG A 193 15.77 3.47 20.37
C ARG A 193 14.79 4.46 19.71
N GLY A 194 15.04 5.76 19.89
CA GLY A 194 14.21 6.82 19.33
C GLY A 194 14.11 6.77 17.79
N SER A 195 15.19 6.38 17.12
CA SER A 195 15.21 6.18 15.66
C SER A 195 14.21 5.14 15.16
N ALA A 196 13.99 4.05 15.91
CA ALA A 196 13.02 3.02 15.56
C ALA A 196 11.58 3.55 15.66
N LYS A 197 11.29 4.38 16.67
CA LYS A 197 9.98 5.04 16.82
C LYS A 197 9.74 6.06 15.70
N LEU A 198 10.77 6.83 15.34
CA LEU A 198 10.70 7.80 14.25
C LEU A 198 10.41 7.10 12.91
N LEU A 199 11.07 5.97 12.63
CA LEU A 199 10.83 5.16 11.45
C LEU A 199 9.36 4.69 11.37
N ILE A 200 8.80 4.17 12.46
CA ILE A 200 7.39 3.75 12.48
C ILE A 200 6.45 4.94 12.29
N GLY A 201 6.73 6.07 12.94
CA GLY A 201 5.94 7.30 12.75
C GLY A 201 5.94 7.76 11.29
N PHE A 202 7.12 7.79 10.67
CA PHE A 202 7.28 8.10 9.25
C PHE A 202 6.51 7.12 8.35
N MET A 203 6.70 5.81 8.55
CA MET A 203 6.02 4.77 7.76
C MET A 203 4.51 4.80 7.94
N THR A 204 4.04 5.11 9.15
CA THR A 204 2.61 5.24 9.46
C THR A 204 2.02 6.43 8.71
N LEU A 205 2.65 7.60 8.78
CA LEU A 205 2.21 8.79 8.07
C LEU A 205 2.21 8.58 6.56
N TRP A 206 3.31 8.03 6.02
CA TRP A 206 3.42 7.74 4.60
C TRP A 206 2.35 6.73 4.14
N ALA A 207 2.07 5.67 4.92
CA ALA A 207 1.01 4.72 4.60
C ALA A 207 -0.38 5.38 4.62
N ILE A 208 -0.72 6.16 5.65
CA ILE A 208 -2.00 6.87 5.72
C ILE A 208 -2.17 7.79 4.51
N LEU A 209 -1.15 8.58 4.16
CA LEU A 209 -1.21 9.46 3.00
C LEU A 209 -1.33 8.67 1.68
N MET A 210 -0.72 7.49 1.59
CA MET A 210 -0.89 6.60 0.43
C MET A 210 -2.35 6.14 0.30
N LEU A 211 -2.99 5.73 1.39
CA LEU A 211 -4.41 5.35 1.38
C LEU A 211 -5.29 6.54 0.96
N VAL A 212 -5.02 7.73 1.51
CA VAL A 212 -5.75 8.96 1.16
C VAL A 212 -5.59 9.29 -0.32
N SER A 213 -4.38 9.16 -0.89
CA SER A 213 -4.15 9.45 -2.32
C SER A 213 -4.96 8.53 -3.23
N ARG A 214 -5.09 7.25 -2.88
CA ARG A 214 -5.87 6.27 -3.66
C ARG A 214 -7.35 6.62 -3.76
N LEU A 215 -7.91 7.15 -2.67
CA LEU A 215 -9.30 7.63 -2.62
C LEU A 215 -9.43 8.97 -3.34
N ARG A 216 -8.57 9.94 -2.98
CA ARG A 216 -8.61 11.32 -3.50
C ARG A 216 -8.49 11.37 -5.02
N PHE A 217 -7.62 10.54 -5.59
CA PHE A 217 -7.45 10.45 -7.04
C PHE A 217 -8.49 9.55 -7.72
N GLY A 218 -9.45 8.94 -7.02
CA GLY A 218 -10.50 8.15 -7.67
C GLY A 218 -10.00 6.82 -8.22
N MET A 219 -8.94 6.28 -7.63
CA MET A 219 -8.28 5.07 -8.10
C MET A 219 -8.89 3.80 -7.54
N HIS A 220 -9.50 3.90 -6.36
CA HIS A 220 -10.02 2.79 -5.59
C HIS A 220 -11.21 3.21 -4.74
N TYR A 221 -12.09 2.26 -4.45
CA TYR A 221 -13.13 2.40 -3.44
C TYR A 221 -12.56 2.13 -2.04
N PRO A 222 -13.23 2.59 -0.96
CA PRO A 222 -12.79 2.32 0.41
C PRO A 222 -12.70 0.82 0.74
N ILE A 223 -13.54 -0.02 0.11
CA ILE A 223 -13.51 -1.47 0.29
C ILE A 223 -12.23 -2.10 -0.24
N ASP A 224 -11.71 -1.61 -1.36
CA ASP A 224 -10.43 -2.05 -1.93
C ASP A 224 -9.30 -1.83 -0.95
N LEU A 225 -9.29 -0.66 -0.31
CA LEU A 225 -8.29 -0.29 0.69
C LEU A 225 -8.43 -1.18 1.92
N PHE A 226 -9.64 -1.30 2.46
CA PHE A 226 -9.92 -2.10 3.65
C PHE A 226 -9.41 -3.52 3.47
N VAL A 227 -9.81 -4.21 2.40
CA VAL A 227 -9.40 -5.59 2.15
C VAL A 227 -7.90 -5.70 1.84
N SER A 228 -7.31 -4.75 1.10
CA SER A 228 -5.86 -4.69 0.86
C SER A 228 -5.04 -4.59 2.16
N ILE A 229 -5.52 -3.81 3.14
CA ILE A 229 -4.88 -3.71 4.47
C ILE A 229 -4.89 -5.10 5.16
N PHE A 230 -6.02 -5.82 5.12
CA PHE A 230 -6.14 -7.16 5.71
C PHE A 230 -5.28 -8.19 5.00
N ILE A 231 -5.19 -8.16 3.67
CA ILE A 231 -4.30 -9.03 2.89
C ILE A 231 -2.85 -8.83 3.34
N ALA A 232 -2.39 -7.57 3.41
CA ALA A 232 -1.04 -7.27 3.86
C ALA A 232 -0.82 -7.70 5.32
N TRP A 233 -1.77 -7.44 6.21
CA TRP A 233 -1.72 -7.86 7.61
C TRP A 233 -1.59 -9.39 7.76
N LEU A 234 -2.43 -10.17 7.07
CA LEU A 234 -2.40 -11.64 7.13
C LEU A 234 -1.05 -12.20 6.69
N ILE A 235 -0.51 -11.70 5.57
CA ILE A 235 0.80 -12.11 5.06
C ILE A 235 1.89 -11.82 6.11
N HIS A 236 1.89 -10.62 6.69
CA HIS A 236 2.94 -10.22 7.63
C HIS A 236 2.82 -10.89 9.00
N VAL A 237 1.60 -11.19 9.46
CA VAL A 237 1.39 -12.05 10.63
C VAL A 237 2.04 -13.41 10.40
N GLY A 238 1.82 -14.03 9.25
CA GLY A 238 2.45 -15.31 8.89
C GLY A 238 3.98 -15.24 8.89
N ILE A 239 4.54 -14.21 8.22
CA ILE A 239 6.00 -13.98 8.15
C ILE A 239 6.59 -13.83 9.56
N PHE A 240 6.06 -12.91 10.38
CA PHE A 240 6.65 -12.64 11.69
C PHE A 240 6.39 -13.75 12.71
N GLN A 241 5.26 -14.47 12.63
CA GLN A 241 5.07 -15.67 13.45
C GLN A 241 6.11 -16.75 13.13
N PHE A 242 6.43 -16.96 11.85
CA PHE A 242 7.49 -17.87 11.44
C PHE A 242 8.86 -17.43 11.98
N LEU A 243 9.20 -16.14 11.85
CA LEU A 243 10.47 -15.59 12.33
C LEU A 243 10.63 -15.68 13.85
N VAL A 244 9.56 -15.40 14.61
CA VAL A 244 9.55 -15.56 16.08
C VAL A 244 9.83 -17.01 16.47
N LYS A 245 9.24 -18.00 15.77
CA LYS A 245 9.46 -19.43 16.05
C LYS A 245 10.88 -19.89 15.73
N LYS A 246 11.50 -19.36 14.67
CA LYS A 246 12.85 -19.76 14.21
C LYS A 246 13.99 -19.10 14.97
N ASN A 247 13.68 -18.08 15.75
CA ASN A 247 14.61 -17.40 16.63
C ASN A 247 15.83 -16.72 15.97
N TYR A 248 15.77 -16.42 14.67
CA TYR A 248 16.92 -15.89 13.92
C TYR A 248 17.36 -14.47 14.33
N PHE A 249 16.52 -13.74 15.06
CA PHE A 249 16.73 -12.33 15.39
C PHE A 249 16.85 -12.05 16.90
N GLN A 250 16.75 -13.07 17.76
CA GLN A 250 17.02 -12.86 19.19
C GLN A 250 18.51 -12.59 19.39
N GLN A 251 18.84 -11.68 20.31
CA GLN A 251 20.21 -11.48 20.76
C GLN A 251 20.62 -12.72 21.56
N GLU A 252 21.65 -13.43 21.11
CA GLU A 252 22.34 -14.41 21.94
C GLU A 252 22.86 -13.68 23.19
N GLY A 253 22.34 -14.04 24.36
CA GLY A 253 22.92 -13.74 25.67
C GLY A 253 23.09 -12.25 26.03
N ARG A 254 22.19 -11.74 26.87
CA ARG A 254 22.59 -10.94 28.03
C ARG A 254 21.98 -11.53 29.28
#